data_AF-A0A5B7FQW2-F1
#
_entry.id   AF-A0A5B7FQW2-F1
#
_cell.length_a   1.000
_cell.length_b   1.000
_cell.length_c   1.000
_cell.angle_alpha   90.00
_cell.angle_beta   90.00
_cell.angle_gamma   90.00
#
_symmetry.space_group_name_H-M   'P 1'
#
loop_
_entity.id
_entity.type
_entity.pdbx_description
1 polymer ?
#
loop_
_entity_poly.entity_id
_entity_poly.type
_entity_poly.pdbx_seq_one_letter_code
_entity_poly.pdbx_strand_id
1 'polypeptide(L)'
;MKFDMCKMFTAMLGQPGSTPLDLFKFYVADLKSRFHDEKKIIKEILKEKSFEVQVKTSFKEFATVVCDDPRSATLDAGNVKLTYNALIEKAEAREKERLKEEARKMRRLEAGLRAAFKSIGVDSGSTWEDVRPRVQHLPSFTAVTIEAERIRIFKV
;
A
#
# COMPACT_ATOMS: atom_id res chain seq x y z
N MET A 1 34.12 32.71 -27.97
CA MET A 1 32.69 32.34 -27.78
C MET A 1 32.17 33.07 -26.55
N LYS A 2 31.36 34.12 -26.73
CA LYS A 2 30.67 34.79 -25.63
C LYS A 2 29.45 33.95 -25.28
N PHE A 3 29.39 33.43 -24.06
CA PHE A 3 28.13 32.95 -23.50
C PHE A 3 27.25 34.19 -23.31
N ASP A 4 26.30 34.40 -24.20
CA ASP A 4 25.24 35.40 -23.97
C ASP A 4 24.35 34.87 -22.85
N MET A 5 24.70 35.28 -21.63
CA MET A 5 23.85 35.18 -20.46
C MET A 5 22.55 35.94 -20.78
N CYS A 6 21.43 35.22 -20.77
CA CYS A 6 20.13 35.76 -21.17
C CYS A 6 19.84 37.05 -20.40
N LYS A 7 19.48 38.15 -21.09
CA LYS A 7 19.27 39.49 -20.51
C LYS A 7 18.30 39.52 -19.31
N MET A 8 17.37 38.56 -19.25
CA MET A 8 16.47 38.36 -18.11
C MET A 8 17.22 37.95 -16.84
N PHE A 9 18.24 37.10 -16.96
CA PHE A 9 19.03 36.59 -15.84
C PHE A 9 19.95 37.67 -15.26
N THR A 10 20.57 38.48 -16.11
CA THR A 10 21.43 39.60 -15.69
C THR A 10 20.64 40.70 -14.96
N ALA A 11 19.40 40.97 -15.38
CA ALA A 11 18.54 41.97 -14.74
C ALA A 11 18.10 41.58 -13.31
N MET A 12 18.08 40.28 -12.98
CA MET A 12 17.67 39.79 -11.65
C MET A 12 18.82 39.64 -10.64
N LEU A 13 20.08 39.85 -11.06
CA LEU A 13 21.26 39.67 -10.18
C LEU A 13 21.60 40.90 -9.33
N GLY A 14 20.94 42.05 -9.54
CA GLY A 14 21.33 43.33 -8.94
C GLY A 14 20.21 44.13 -8.26
N GLN A 15 19.00 43.58 -8.12
CA GLN A 15 17.92 44.28 -7.40
C GLN A 15 17.86 43.84 -5.93
N PRO A 16 17.66 44.76 -4.96
CA PRO A 16 17.34 44.41 -3.59
C PRO A 16 15.93 43.81 -3.57
N GLY A 17 15.83 42.49 -3.77
CA GLY A 17 14.57 41.75 -3.91
C GLY A 17 14.81 40.23 -4.00
N SER A 18 13.75 39.46 -4.22
CA SER A 18 13.82 38.00 -4.33
C SER A 18 14.76 37.55 -5.45
N THR A 19 15.69 36.65 -5.16
CA THR A 19 16.63 36.14 -6.16
C THR A 19 15.91 35.26 -7.19
N PRO A 20 16.48 35.02 -8.40
CA PRO A 20 15.94 34.05 -9.35
C PRO A 20 15.65 32.67 -8.74
N LEU A 21 16.50 32.25 -7.78
CA LEU A 21 16.33 31.01 -7.04
C LEU A 21 15.10 31.08 -6.11
N ASP A 22 14.87 32.21 -5.45
CA ASP A 22 13.70 32.41 -4.59
C ASP A 22 12.41 32.40 -5.40
N LEU A 23 12.38 33.03 -6.57
CA LEU A 23 11.25 32.96 -7.49
C LEU A 23 10.95 31.51 -7.92
N PHE A 24 11.98 30.73 -8.26
CA PHE A 24 11.82 29.31 -8.57
C PHE A 24 11.28 28.51 -7.37
N LYS A 25 11.81 28.75 -6.16
CA LYS A 25 11.32 28.10 -4.94
C LYS A 25 9.86 28.43 -4.65
N PHE A 26 9.45 29.68 -4.82
CA PHE A 26 8.05 30.10 -4.64
C PHE A 26 7.13 29.43 -5.65
N TYR A 27 7.54 29.38 -6.92
CA TYR A 27 6.76 28.69 -7.95
C TYR A 27 6.61 27.19 -7.66
N VAL A 28 7.69 26.51 -7.24
CA VAL A 28 7.64 25.10 -6.83
C VAL A 28 6.76 24.91 -5.60
N ALA A 29 6.80 25.83 -4.63
CA ALA A 29 5.96 25.77 -3.43
C ALA A 29 4.48 25.94 -3.79
N ASP A 30 4.15 26.89 -4.66
CA ASP A 30 2.78 27.09 -5.18
C ASP A 30 2.26 25.84 -5.90
N LEU A 31 3.06 25.26 -6.80
CA LEU A 31 2.71 24.01 -7.49
C LEU A 31 2.44 22.87 -6.50
N LYS A 32 3.26 22.74 -5.45
CA LYS A 32 3.07 21.73 -4.39
C LYS A 32 1.80 21.98 -3.58
N SER A 33 1.48 23.24 -3.28
CA SER A 33 0.25 23.61 -2.58
C SER A 33 -0.96 23.22 -3.40
N ARG A 34 -1.01 23.63 -4.67
CA ARG A 34 -2.10 23.28 -5.60
C ARG A 34 -2.29 21.77 -5.73
N PHE A 35 -1.20 21.02 -5.88
CA PHE A 35 -1.27 19.56 -5.89
C PHE A 35 -1.88 19.00 -4.59
N HIS A 36 -1.52 19.55 -3.42
CA HIS A 36 -2.07 19.09 -2.15
C HIS A 36 -3.57 19.38 -2.02
N ASP A 37 -3.98 20.58 -2.42
CA ASP A 37 -5.38 21.01 -2.36
C ASP A 37 -6.25 20.18 -3.32
N GLU A 38 -5.82 20.00 -4.56
CA GLU A 38 -6.51 19.16 -5.54
C GLU A 38 -6.55 17.69 -5.10
N LYS A 39 -5.46 17.17 -4.54
CA LYS A 39 -5.42 15.82 -3.97
C LYS A 39 -6.41 15.64 -2.83
N LYS A 40 -6.65 16.69 -2.03
CA LYS A 40 -7.65 16.67 -0.95
C LYS A 40 -9.06 16.58 -1.55
N ILE A 41 -9.37 17.41 -2.53
CA ILE A 41 -10.66 17.37 -3.26
C ILE A 41 -10.92 15.98 -3.83
N ILE A 42 -9.94 15.40 -4.54
CA ILE A 42 -10.05 14.04 -5.09
C ILE A 42 -10.40 13.03 -4.00
N LYS A 43 -9.73 13.07 -2.85
CA LYS A 43 -10.02 12.14 -1.74
C LYS A 43 -11.41 12.34 -1.15
N GLU A 44 -11.89 13.57 -1.08
CA GLU A 44 -13.25 13.88 -0.62
C GLU A 44 -14.30 13.31 -1.57
N ILE A 45 -14.12 13.49 -2.89
CA ILE A 45 -14.99 12.89 -3.92
C ILE A 45 -15.07 11.37 -3.76
N LEU A 46 -13.91 10.70 -3.65
CA LEU A 46 -13.88 9.23 -3.50
C LEU A 46 -14.57 8.78 -2.21
N LYS A 47 -14.40 9.53 -1.11
CA LYS A 47 -15.05 9.24 0.16
C LYS A 47 -16.57 9.38 0.08
N GLU A 48 -17.07 10.47 -0.51
CA GLU A 48 -18.50 10.71 -0.69
C GLU A 48 -19.14 9.66 -1.59
N LYS A 49 -18.43 9.22 -2.63
CA LYS A 49 -18.86 8.15 -3.55
C LYS A 49 -18.63 6.73 -3.00
N SER A 50 -18.13 6.60 -1.76
CA SER A 50 -17.76 5.32 -1.14
C SER A 50 -16.85 4.46 -2.04
N PHE A 51 -16.00 5.10 -2.83
CA PHE A 51 -15.12 4.45 -3.77
C PHE A 51 -13.74 4.22 -3.15
N GLU A 52 -13.36 2.95 -3.02
CA GLU A 52 -12.05 2.55 -2.53
C GLU A 52 -11.15 2.12 -3.70
N VAL A 53 -9.97 2.73 -3.79
CA VAL A 53 -8.94 2.32 -4.76
C VAL A 53 -8.29 1.03 -4.28
N GLN A 54 -8.42 -0.02 -5.08
CA GLN A 54 -7.80 -1.32 -4.89
C GLN A 54 -6.69 -1.54 -5.92
N VAL A 55 -5.85 -2.56 -5.72
CA VAL A 55 -4.74 -2.90 -6.64
C VAL A 55 -5.23 -3.13 -8.08
N LYS A 56 -6.43 -3.68 -8.24
CA LYS A 56 -7.06 -3.95 -9.55
C LYS A 56 -7.78 -2.75 -10.15
N THR A 57 -7.95 -1.66 -9.41
CA THR A 57 -8.69 -0.48 -9.89
C THR A 57 -7.94 0.13 -11.05
N SER A 58 -8.64 0.34 -12.16
CA SER A 58 -8.02 0.96 -13.35
C SER A 58 -8.05 2.49 -13.26
N PHE A 59 -7.14 3.15 -13.98
CA PHE A 59 -7.17 4.61 -14.07
C PHE A 59 -8.46 5.13 -14.69
N LYS A 60 -9.03 4.41 -15.67
CA LYS A 60 -10.28 4.79 -16.33
C LYS A 60 -11.46 4.79 -15.34
N GLU A 61 -11.56 3.74 -14.53
CA GLU A 61 -12.58 3.62 -13.49
C GLU A 61 -12.46 4.75 -12.46
N PHE A 62 -11.25 4.95 -11.94
CA PHE A 62 -10.95 6.05 -11.02
C PHE A 62 -11.31 7.43 -11.61
N ALA A 63 -10.88 7.69 -12.85
CA ALA A 63 -11.12 8.96 -13.51
C ALA A 63 -12.61 9.19 -13.76
N THR A 64 -13.37 8.15 -14.11
CA THR A 64 -14.83 8.24 -14.28
C THR A 64 -15.48 8.69 -12.98
N VAL A 65 -15.14 8.04 -11.86
CA VAL A 65 -15.68 8.38 -10.53
C VAL A 65 -15.34 9.82 -10.14
N VAL A 66 -14.12 10.28 -10.43
CA VAL A 66 -13.72 11.67 -10.13
C VAL A 66 -14.45 12.66 -11.04
N CYS A 67 -14.51 12.41 -12.36
CA CYS A 67 -15.12 13.30 -13.35
C CYS A 67 -16.64 13.43 -13.22
N ASP A 68 -17.30 12.46 -12.60
CA ASP A 68 -18.74 12.52 -12.31
C ASP A 68 -19.07 13.54 -11.18
N ASP A 69 -18.08 14.17 -10.54
CA ASP A 69 -18.29 15.18 -9.49
C ASP A 69 -18.07 16.60 -10.02
N PRO A 70 -18.95 17.57 -9.73
CA PRO A 70 -18.78 18.95 -10.23
C PRO A 70 -17.45 19.62 -9.86
N ARG A 71 -16.84 19.22 -8.73
CA ARG A 71 -15.52 19.75 -8.31
C ARG A 71 -14.38 19.30 -9.24
N SER A 72 -14.60 18.31 -10.11
CA SER A 72 -13.59 17.84 -11.05
C SER A 72 -13.19 18.90 -12.09
N ALA A 73 -14.06 19.88 -12.34
CA ALA A 73 -13.81 20.94 -13.33
C ALA A 73 -12.58 21.81 -12.99
N THR A 74 -12.17 21.85 -11.72
CA THR A 74 -11.00 22.64 -11.26
C THR A 74 -9.74 21.80 -11.09
N LEU A 75 -9.79 20.48 -11.37
CA LEU A 75 -8.66 19.58 -11.15
C LEU A 75 -7.75 19.52 -12.38
N ASP A 76 -6.45 19.58 -12.17
CA ASP A 76 -5.47 19.35 -13.21
C ASP A 76 -5.37 17.84 -13.53
N ALA A 77 -5.35 17.49 -14.82
CA ALA A 77 -5.29 16.10 -15.26
C ALA A 77 -4.00 15.39 -14.80
N GLY A 78 -2.88 16.11 -14.73
CA GLY A 78 -1.61 15.62 -14.19
C GLY A 78 -1.74 15.30 -12.70
N ASN A 79 -2.33 16.19 -11.92
CA ASN A 79 -2.58 15.98 -10.49
C ASN A 79 -3.55 14.83 -10.20
N VAL A 80 -4.58 14.65 -11.04
CA VAL A 80 -5.49 13.49 -11.00
C VAL A 80 -4.69 12.20 -11.23
N LYS A 81 -3.83 12.17 -12.25
CA LYS A 81 -2.99 10.99 -12.55
C LYS A 81 -1.97 10.69 -11.45
N LEU A 82 -1.29 11.71 -10.92
CA LEU A 82 -0.34 11.57 -9.82
C LEU A 82 -1.03 11.07 -8.55
N THR A 83 -2.24 11.56 -8.26
CA THR A 83 -3.03 11.12 -7.12
C THR A 83 -3.46 9.65 -7.26
N TYR A 84 -3.91 9.25 -8.45
CA TYR A 84 -4.20 7.84 -8.75
C TYR A 84 -2.99 6.94 -8.48
N ASN A 85 -1.83 7.26 -9.05
CA ASN A 85 -0.61 6.44 -8.88
C ASN A 85 -0.26 6.29 -7.39
N ALA A 86 -0.30 7.39 -6.63
CA ALA A 86 -0.03 7.36 -5.19
C ALA A 86 -1.05 6.53 -4.39
N LEU A 87 -2.31 6.45 -4.84
CA LEU A 87 -3.33 5.61 -4.20
C LEU A 87 -3.16 4.13 -4.55
N ILE A 88 -2.78 3.81 -5.80
CA ILE A 88 -2.44 2.44 -6.21
C ILE A 88 -1.23 1.92 -5.44
N GLU A 89 -0.13 2.69 -5.38
CA GLU A 89 1.05 2.31 -4.61
C GLU A 89 0.71 2.04 -3.14
N LYS A 90 -0.17 2.87 -2.56
CA LYS A 90 -0.66 2.68 -1.19
C LYS A 90 -1.50 1.41 -1.06
N ALA A 91 -2.33 1.08 -2.05
CA ALA A 91 -3.13 -0.15 -2.07
C ALA A 91 -2.24 -1.40 -2.19
N GLU A 92 -1.23 -1.36 -3.06
CA GLU A 92 -0.23 -2.43 -3.23
C GLU A 92 0.58 -2.65 -1.94
N ALA A 93 1.02 -1.57 -1.30
CA ALA A 93 1.75 -1.67 -0.04
C ALA A 93 0.90 -2.30 1.08
N ARG A 94 -0.38 -1.95 1.15
CA ARG A 94 -1.32 -2.55 2.12
C ARG A 94 -1.54 -4.03 1.85
N GLU A 95 -1.73 -4.41 0.60
CA GLU A 95 -1.95 -5.80 0.21
C GLU A 95 -0.71 -6.65 0.49
N LYS A 96 0.48 -6.13 0.19
CA LYS A 96 1.75 -6.79 0.49
C LYS A 96 1.94 -7.04 1.99
N GLU A 97 1.64 -6.05 2.84
CA GLU A 97 1.74 -6.24 4.29
C GLU A 97 0.65 -7.17 4.83
N ARG A 98 -0.57 -7.18 4.25
CA ARG A 98 -1.62 -8.16 4.58
C ARG A 98 -1.13 -9.59 4.33
N LEU A 99 -0.62 -9.87 3.14
CA LEU A 99 -0.11 -11.20 2.76
C LEU A 99 1.06 -11.64 3.66
N LYS A 100 1.95 -10.72 4.01
CA LYS A 100 3.07 -10.98 4.90
C LYS A 100 2.62 -11.31 6.33
N GLU A 101 1.61 -10.59 6.84
CA GLU A 101 1.05 -10.86 8.15
C GLU A 101 0.30 -12.20 8.19
N GLU A 102 -0.44 -12.53 7.13
CA GLU A 102 -1.07 -13.85 6.97
C GLU A 102 -0.04 -14.97 6.92
N ALA A 103 1.03 -14.81 6.15
CA ALA A 103 2.12 -15.78 6.10
C ALA A 103 2.80 -15.94 7.47
N ARG A 104 3.01 -14.86 8.22
CA ARG A 104 3.55 -14.90 9.58
C ARG A 104 2.61 -15.62 10.53
N LYS A 105 1.31 -15.34 10.47
CA LYS A 105 0.29 -15.99 11.28
C LYS A 105 0.27 -17.50 11.00
N MET A 106 0.29 -17.90 9.72
CA MET A 106 0.35 -19.31 9.32
C MET A 106 1.61 -20.01 9.84
N ARG A 107 2.79 -19.38 9.73
CA ARG A 107 4.03 -19.93 10.29
C ARG A 107 3.97 -20.11 11.81
N ARG A 108 3.33 -19.17 12.54
CA ARG A 108 3.15 -19.29 14.00
C ARG A 108 2.22 -20.44 14.37
N LEU A 109 1.10 -20.60 13.66
CA LEU A 109 0.17 -21.71 13.85
C LEU A 109 0.86 -23.05 13.60
N GLU A 110 1.59 -23.15 12.49
CA GLU A 110 2.38 -24.32 12.13
C GLU A 110 3.44 -24.65 13.20
N ALA A 111 4.23 -23.66 13.62
CA ALA A 111 5.24 -23.85 14.66
C ALA A 111 4.62 -24.32 15.99
N GLY A 112 3.46 -23.78 16.37
CA GLY A 112 2.73 -24.20 17.57
C GLY A 112 2.24 -25.64 17.50
N LEU A 113 1.73 -26.06 16.34
CA LEU A 113 1.29 -27.45 16.13
C LEU A 113 2.46 -28.43 16.08
N ARG A 114 3.56 -28.07 15.41
CA ARG A 114 4.81 -28.85 15.41
C ARG A 114 5.38 -29.02 16.82
N ALA A 115 5.35 -27.97 17.63
CA ALA A 115 5.78 -28.03 19.02
C ALA A 115 4.90 -29.00 19.84
N ALA A 116 3.58 -29.02 19.59
CA ALA A 116 2.68 -29.99 20.22
C ALA A 116 3.01 -31.44 19.84
N PHE A 117 3.26 -31.73 18.56
CA PHE A 117 3.71 -33.06 18.13
C PHE A 117 5.02 -33.47 18.82
N LYS A 118 5.99 -32.56 18.89
CA LYS A 118 7.26 -32.81 19.58
C LYS A 118 7.05 -33.10 21.07
N SER A 119 6.13 -32.40 21.73
CA SER A 119 5.87 -32.55 23.17
C SER A 119 5.32 -33.92 23.56
N ILE A 120 4.60 -34.59 22.65
CA ILE A 120 4.02 -35.93 22.89
C ILE A 120 4.90 -37.06 22.34
N GLY A 121 6.09 -36.75 21.82
CA GLY A 121 7.05 -37.71 21.30
C GLY A 121 6.65 -38.32 19.95
N VAL A 122 6.04 -37.54 19.04
CA VAL A 122 5.86 -37.98 17.66
C VAL A 122 7.22 -38.23 17.00
N ASP A 123 7.36 -39.39 16.35
CA ASP A 123 8.55 -39.82 15.62
C ASP A 123 8.20 -40.21 14.16
N SER A 124 9.21 -40.64 13.40
CA SER A 124 9.09 -41.05 11.99
C SER A 124 8.18 -42.27 11.76
N GLY A 125 7.91 -43.06 12.80
CA GLY A 125 7.06 -44.26 12.73
C GLY A 125 5.61 -43.99 13.14
N SER A 126 5.34 -42.80 13.69
CA SER A 126 4.01 -42.42 14.15
C SER A 126 3.05 -42.23 12.99
N THR A 127 1.81 -42.72 13.12
CA THR A 127 0.74 -42.48 12.13
C THR A 127 -0.14 -41.31 12.54
N TRP A 128 -0.84 -40.70 11.58
CA TRP A 128 -1.76 -39.59 11.88
C TRP A 128 -2.91 -40.05 12.77
N GLU A 129 -3.38 -41.27 12.54
CA GLU A 129 -4.47 -41.93 13.25
C GLU A 129 -4.15 -42.12 14.74
N ASP A 130 -2.89 -42.41 15.08
CA ASP A 130 -2.44 -42.57 16.47
C ASP A 130 -2.20 -41.22 17.17
N VAL A 131 -1.71 -40.24 16.41
CA VAL A 131 -1.30 -38.93 16.95
C VAL A 131 -2.49 -38.01 17.17
N ARG A 132 -3.45 -38.00 16.25
CA ARG A 132 -4.60 -37.07 16.27
C ARG A 132 -5.41 -37.13 17.59
N PRO A 133 -5.81 -38.29 18.13
CA PRO A 133 -6.57 -38.35 19.38
C PRO A 133 -5.83 -37.73 20.56
N ARG A 134 -4.48 -37.74 20.53
CA ARG A 134 -3.61 -37.24 21.60
C ARG A 134 -3.44 -35.72 21.56
N VAL A 135 -3.62 -35.08 20.40
CA VAL A 135 -3.42 -33.62 20.24
C VAL A 135 -4.70 -32.84 19.97
N GLN A 136 -5.82 -33.50 19.65
CA GLN A 136 -7.05 -32.83 19.20
C GLN A 136 -7.66 -31.83 20.19
N HIS A 137 -7.37 -32.00 21.48
CA HIS A 137 -7.83 -31.12 22.55
C HIS A 137 -6.91 -29.90 22.77
N LEU A 138 -5.71 -29.90 22.17
CA LEU A 138 -4.74 -28.84 22.36
C LEU A 138 -5.15 -27.58 21.59
N PRO A 139 -4.99 -26.38 22.18
CA PRO A 139 -5.29 -25.13 21.49
C PRO A 139 -4.54 -24.95 20.17
N SER A 140 -3.30 -25.43 20.08
CA SER A 140 -2.48 -25.40 18.87
C SER A 140 -3.05 -26.25 17.73
N PHE A 141 -3.76 -27.34 18.05
CA PHE A 141 -4.46 -28.17 17.08
C PHE A 141 -5.76 -27.51 16.61
N THR A 142 -6.56 -27.00 17.55
CA THR A 142 -7.83 -26.33 17.22
C THR A 142 -7.61 -25.02 16.47
N ALA A 143 -6.48 -24.35 16.68
CA ALA A 143 -6.14 -23.09 16.01
C ALA A 143 -5.86 -23.24 14.51
N VAL A 144 -5.45 -24.43 14.06
CA VAL A 144 -5.41 -24.78 12.63
C VAL A 144 -6.77 -25.38 12.29
N THR A 145 -7.61 -24.68 11.53
CA THR A 145 -9.01 -25.11 11.29
C THR A 145 -9.16 -26.11 10.15
N ILE A 146 -8.21 -26.15 9.22
CA ILE A 146 -8.27 -27.00 8.03
C ILE A 146 -7.56 -28.34 8.31
N GLU A 147 -8.30 -29.45 8.24
CA GLU A 147 -7.75 -30.80 8.51
C GLU A 147 -6.61 -31.17 7.57
N ALA A 148 -6.75 -30.85 6.27
CA ALA A 148 -5.71 -31.08 5.29
C ALA A 148 -4.37 -30.39 5.66
N GLU A 149 -4.42 -29.21 6.29
CA GLU A 149 -3.21 -28.54 6.74
C GLU A 149 -2.62 -29.15 8.00
N ARG A 150 -3.44 -29.65 8.92
CA ARG A 150 -2.92 -30.41 10.08
C ARG A 150 -2.15 -31.64 9.63
N ILE A 151 -2.70 -32.38 8.66
CA ILE A 151 -2.07 -33.55 8.05
C ILE A 151 -0.79 -33.14 7.31
N ARG A 152 -0.81 -32.03 6.55
CA ARG A 152 0.39 -31.52 5.89
C ARG A 152 1.49 -31.19 6.90
N ILE A 153 1.16 -30.49 7.98
CA ILE A 153 2.12 -30.07 9.01
C ILE A 153 2.70 -31.30 9.74
N PHE A 154 1.90 -32.34 9.97
CA PHE A 154 2.34 -33.59 10.56
C PHE A 154 3.33 -34.38 9.68
N LYS A 155 3.12 -34.37 8.36
CA LYS A 155 3.92 -35.15 7.39
C LYS A 155 5.30 -34.56 7.07
N VAL A 156 5.63 -33.36 7.57
CA VAL A 156 6.89 -32.65 7.31
C VAL A 156 7.78 -32.70 8.53
#